data_AF-A0A5N9F5B3-F1
#
_entry.id   AF-A0A5N9F5B3-F1
#
_cell.length_a   1.000
_cell.length_b   1.000
_cell.length_c   1.000
_cell.angle_alpha   90.00
_cell.angle_beta   90.00
_cell.angle_gamma   90.00
#
_symmetry.space_group_name_H-M   'P 1'
#
loop_
_entity.id
_entity.type
_entity.pdbx_description
1 polymer ?
#
loop_
_entity_poly.entity_id
_entity_poly.type
_entity_poly.pdbx_seq_one_letter_code
_entity_poly.pdbx_strand_id
1 'polypeptide(L)'
;MRGVVLIHYMVGWDAAIKKTTRKLAYNGLATIAANMHFRAGEVTSQENSVSVRESGGMPDDRRMGDVQGAMQHLRGLPYVDGKVGFIGFGIGGRLVYLGACILDNVDAAVDCGAAA
;
A
#
# COMPACT_ATOMS: atom_id res chain seq x y z
N MET A 1 11.97 -14.96 2.57
CA MET A 1 11.55 -14.11 1.44
C MET A 1 11.55 -12.65 1.89
N ARG A 2 11.71 -11.71 0.96
CA ARG A 2 11.54 -10.28 1.26
C ARG A 2 10.07 -9.90 1.22
N GLY A 3 9.63 -9.05 2.14
CA GLY A 3 8.27 -8.52 2.18
C GLY A 3 8.12 -7.19 1.44
N VAL A 4 6.99 -6.97 0.80
CA VAL A 4 6.67 -5.68 0.18
C VAL A 4 5.20 -5.29 0.39
N VAL A 5 4.97 -4.07 0.87
CA VAL A 5 3.63 -3.47 0.89
C VAL A 5 3.43 -2.67 -0.39
N LEU A 6 2.38 -3.01 -1.16
CA LEU A 6 1.96 -2.25 -2.32
C LEU A 6 0.88 -1.22 -1.91
N ILE A 7 1.24 0.06 -1.96
CA ILE A 7 0.36 1.18 -1.68
C ILE A 7 -0.41 1.54 -2.95
N HIS A 8 -1.73 1.43 -2.91
CA HIS A 8 -2.57 1.70 -4.09
C HIS A 8 -2.67 3.18 -4.45
N TYR A 9 -2.96 3.45 -5.72
CA TYR A 9 -3.26 4.79 -6.23
C TYR A 9 -4.71 5.20 -5.92
N MET A 10 -5.15 6.34 -6.47
CA MET A 10 -6.40 7.03 -6.10
C MET A 10 -7.65 6.16 -6.23
N VAL A 11 -7.77 5.37 -7.30
CA VAL A 11 -8.93 4.47 -7.57
C VAL A 11 -9.04 3.34 -6.54
N GLY A 12 -8.01 3.13 -5.73
CA GLY A 12 -8.09 2.19 -4.62
C GLY A 12 -7.65 0.78 -4.99
N TRP A 13 -8.30 -0.19 -4.34
CA TRP A 13 -7.98 -1.62 -4.37
C TRP A 13 -8.58 -2.36 -5.60
N ASP A 14 -8.32 -1.82 -6.79
CA ASP A 14 -8.90 -2.30 -8.05
C ASP A 14 -8.18 -3.53 -8.66
N ALA A 15 -8.60 -3.90 -9.87
CA ALA A 15 -8.03 -5.03 -10.60
C ALA A 15 -6.54 -4.84 -10.94
N ALA A 16 -6.08 -3.61 -11.20
CA ALA A 16 -4.70 -3.35 -11.55
C ALA A 16 -3.79 -3.51 -10.33
N ILE A 17 -4.20 -2.98 -9.17
CA ILE A 17 -3.48 -3.21 -7.90
C ILE A 17 -3.43 -4.70 -7.55
N LYS A 18 -4.54 -5.41 -7.69
CA LYS A 18 -4.57 -6.87 -7.47
C LYS A 18 -3.64 -7.61 -8.45
N LYS A 19 -3.58 -7.21 -9.72
CA LYS A 19 -2.66 -7.76 -10.72
C LYS A 19 -1.20 -7.49 -10.35
N THR A 20 -0.86 -6.27 -9.96
CA THR A 20 0.49 -5.89 -9.54
C THR A 20 0.92 -6.63 -8.28
N THR A 21 0.03 -6.78 -7.31
CA THR A 21 0.25 -7.59 -6.10
C THR A 21 0.64 -9.03 -6.47
N ARG A 22 -0.13 -9.66 -7.37
CA ARG A 22 0.17 -11.01 -7.87
C ARG A 22 1.48 -11.07 -8.64
N LYS A 23 1.81 -10.04 -9.43
CA LYS A 23 3.07 -9.98 -10.19
C LYS A 23 4.28 -9.90 -9.26
N LEU A 24 4.21 -9.09 -8.19
CA LEU A 24 5.27 -9.01 -7.18
C LEU A 24 5.44 -10.36 -6.45
N ALA A 25 4.33 -10.98 -6.05
CA ALA A 25 4.34 -12.31 -5.44
C ALA A 25 4.94 -13.39 -6.35
N TYR A 26 4.59 -13.38 -7.63
CA TYR A 26 5.17 -14.27 -8.65
C TYR A 26 6.69 -14.13 -8.77
N ASN A 27 7.24 -12.94 -8.49
CA ASN A 27 8.68 -12.67 -8.51
C ASN A 27 9.36 -12.90 -7.14
N GLY A 28 8.75 -13.67 -6.24
CA GLY A 28 9.40 -14.11 -5.00
C GLY A 28 9.32 -13.12 -3.83
N LEU A 29 8.42 -12.14 -3.88
CA LEU A 29 8.18 -11.19 -2.78
C LEU A 29 6.91 -11.56 -2.01
N ALA A 30 6.99 -11.64 -0.68
CA ALA A 30 5.80 -11.74 0.15
C ALA A 30 5.05 -10.39 0.10
N THR A 31 3.95 -10.33 -0.65
CA THR A 31 3.33 -9.06 -1.03
C THR A 31 1.97 -8.89 -0.38
N ILE A 32 1.72 -7.71 0.19
CA ILE A 32 0.39 -7.30 0.66
C ILE A 32 -0.01 -5.97 0.01
N ALA A 33 -1.25 -5.87 -0.44
CA ALA A 33 -1.86 -4.60 -0.85
C ALA A 33 -3.05 -4.32 0.08
N ALA A 34 -2.82 -3.50 1.10
CA ALA A 34 -3.88 -3.11 2.03
C ALA A 34 -4.91 -2.22 1.30
N ASN A 35 -6.19 -2.54 1.44
CA ASN A 35 -7.26 -1.67 0.94
C ASN A 35 -7.40 -0.47 1.87
N MET A 36 -6.71 0.64 1.61
CA MET A 36 -6.73 1.82 2.48
C MET A 36 -8.12 2.47 2.58
N HIS A 37 -9.00 2.23 1.61
CA HIS A 37 -10.35 2.78 1.59
C HIS A 37 -11.39 1.83 2.20
N PHE A 38 -11.00 0.71 2.82
CA PHE A 38 -11.94 -0.29 3.34
C PHE A 38 -12.96 0.26 4.35
N ARG A 39 -12.62 1.36 5.03
CA ARG A 39 -13.47 2.00 6.04
C ARG A 39 -14.61 2.82 5.45
N ALA A 40 -14.60 3.12 4.15
CA ALA A 40 -15.71 3.83 3.50
C ALA A 40 -16.94 2.92 3.31
N GLY A 41 -16.76 1.61 3.18
CA GLY A 41 -17.86 0.64 3.23
C GLY A 41 -18.70 0.55 1.96
N GLU A 42 -18.26 1.15 0.85
CA GLU A 42 -18.95 1.08 -0.45
C GLU A 42 -18.73 -0.26 -1.15
N VAL A 43 -19.60 -0.58 -2.12
CA VAL A 43 -19.62 -1.87 -2.81
C VAL A 43 -18.37 -2.08 -3.67
N THR A 44 -17.92 -1.04 -4.38
CA THR A 44 -16.75 -1.12 -5.28
C THR A 44 -15.58 -0.27 -4.81
N SER A 45 -14.36 -0.60 -5.26
CA SER A 45 -13.17 0.23 -4.97
C SER A 45 -13.28 1.65 -5.52
N GLN A 46 -13.97 1.81 -6.66
CA GLN A 46 -14.20 3.10 -7.28
C GLN A 46 -15.15 3.95 -6.42
N GLU A 47 -16.30 3.41 -6.00
CA GLU A 47 -17.24 4.11 -5.12
C GLU A 47 -16.57 4.48 -3.79
N ASN A 48 -15.81 3.55 -3.19
CA ASN A 48 -15.05 3.83 -1.97
C ASN A 48 -14.09 5.02 -2.19
N SER A 49 -13.41 5.07 -3.32
CA SER A 49 -12.45 6.14 -3.62
C SER A 49 -13.12 7.49 -3.87
N VAL A 50 -14.31 7.49 -4.49
CA VAL A 50 -15.15 8.69 -4.64
C VAL A 50 -15.62 9.17 -3.27
N SER A 51 -16.20 8.29 -2.46
CA SER A 51 -16.69 8.60 -1.11
C SER A 51 -15.58 9.16 -0.19
N VAL A 52 -14.38 8.55 -0.22
CA VAL A 52 -13.21 9.07 0.51
C VAL A 52 -12.81 10.46 0.01
N ARG A 53 -12.80 10.69 -1.31
CA ARG A 53 -12.45 11.99 -1.88
C ARG A 53 -13.47 13.07 -1.51
N GLU A 54 -14.76 12.76 -1.61
CA GLU A 54 -15.86 13.66 -1.25
C GLU A 54 -15.84 14.02 0.24
N SER A 55 -15.38 13.09 1.09
CA SER A 55 -15.18 13.30 2.52
C SER A 55 -13.89 14.09 2.87
N GLY A 56 -13.21 14.70 1.88
CA GLY A 56 -11.98 15.48 2.09
C GLY A 56 -10.69 14.65 2.04
N GLY A 57 -10.78 13.38 1.66
CA GLY A 57 -9.65 12.46 1.59
C GLY A 57 -9.34 11.79 2.93
N MET A 58 -8.49 10.77 2.87
CA MET A 58 -8.00 10.10 4.07
C MET A 58 -6.93 10.95 4.78
N PRO A 59 -6.90 11.00 6.12
CA PRO A 59 -5.79 11.59 6.87
C PRO A 59 -4.48 10.81 6.70
N ASP A 60 -3.34 11.50 6.62
CA ASP A 60 -2.03 10.89 6.39
C ASP A 60 -1.61 9.94 7.52
N ASP A 61 -1.84 10.31 8.78
CA ASP A 61 -1.63 9.46 9.96
C ASP A 61 -2.36 8.11 9.83
N ARG A 62 -3.62 8.13 9.35
CA ARG A 62 -4.39 6.91 9.10
C ARG A 62 -3.76 6.07 7.99
N ARG A 63 -3.33 6.69 6.88
CA ARG A 63 -2.66 5.97 5.78
C ARG A 63 -1.41 5.27 6.28
N MET A 64 -0.64 5.96 7.12
CA MET A 64 0.63 5.49 7.62
C MET A 64 0.46 4.41 8.67
N GLY A 65 -0.57 4.49 9.50
CA GLY A 65 -0.98 3.41 10.39
C GLY A 65 -1.33 2.13 9.63
N ASP A 66 -2.07 2.23 8.51
CA ASP A 66 -2.39 1.07 7.67
C ASP A 66 -1.14 0.46 7.00
N VAL A 67 -0.22 1.30 6.50
CA VAL A 67 1.06 0.84 5.94
C VAL A 67 1.92 0.17 7.01
N GLN A 68 2.03 0.75 8.20
CA GLN A 68 2.77 0.20 9.32
C GLN A 68 2.20 -1.14 9.76
N GLY A 69 0.87 -1.26 9.89
CA GLY A 69 0.21 -2.52 10.21
C GLY A 69 0.48 -3.60 9.16
N ALA A 70 0.45 -3.23 7.88
CA ALA A 70 0.79 -4.14 6.78
C ALA A 70 2.26 -4.60 6.84
N MET A 71 3.19 -3.71 7.17
CA MET A 71 4.61 -4.06 7.35
C MET A 71 4.81 -5.02 8.53
N GLN A 72 4.16 -4.74 9.67
CA GLN A 72 4.22 -5.60 10.85
C GLN A 72 3.64 -6.98 10.57
N HIS A 73 2.51 -7.04 9.85
CA HIS A 73 1.92 -8.30 9.42
C HIS A 73 2.90 -9.12 8.57
N LEU A 74 3.51 -8.52 7.54
CA LEU A 74 4.50 -9.20 6.72
C LEU A 74 5.69 -9.71 7.53
N ARG A 75 6.19 -8.93 8.50
CA ARG A 75 7.29 -9.35 9.38
C ARG A 75 6.93 -10.52 10.29
N GLY A 76 5.66 -10.67 10.65
CA GLY A 76 5.18 -11.78 11.46
C GLY A 76 5.04 -13.11 10.70
N LEU A 77 5.17 -13.10 9.37
CA LEU A 77 5.03 -14.32 8.57
C LEU A 77 6.30 -15.18 8.67
N PRO A 78 6.18 -16.51 8.87
CA PRO A 78 7.33 -17.39 9.12
C PRO A 78 8.27 -17.54 7.91
N TYR A 79 7.83 -17.12 6.73
CA TYR A 79 8.58 -17.19 5.48
C TYR A 79 9.16 -15.84 5.05
N VAL A 80 9.01 -14.78 5.85
CA VAL A 80 9.64 -13.47 5.63
C VAL A 80 10.90 -13.35 6.48
N ASP A 81 12.01 -12.93 5.89
CA ASP A 81 13.33 -12.87 6.54
C ASP A 81 13.54 -11.61 7.42
N GLY A 82 12.44 -11.00 7.87
CA GLY A 82 12.41 -9.76 8.62
C GLY A 82 12.53 -8.47 7.78
N LYS A 83 12.94 -8.58 6.51
CA LYS A 83 13.12 -7.41 5.63
C LYS A 83 11.85 -7.05 4.89
N VAL A 84 11.36 -5.83 5.11
CA VAL A 84 10.11 -5.33 4.53
C VAL A 84 10.27 -3.90 4.03
N GLY A 85 9.87 -3.69 2.78
CA GLY A 85 9.77 -2.36 2.17
C GLY A 85 8.37 -2.07 1.64
N PHE A 86 8.23 -0.95 0.94
CA PHE A 86 6.98 -0.60 0.26
C PHE A 86 7.21 0.07 -1.10
N ILE A 87 6.20 -0.06 -1.95
CA ILE A 87 6.15 0.47 -3.30
C ILE A 87 4.77 1.08 -3.54
N GLY A 88 4.70 2.18 -4.30
CA GLY A 88 3.45 2.89 -4.56
C GLY A 88 3.45 3.51 -5.96
N PHE A 89 2.24 3.74 -6.47
CA PHE A 89 2.00 4.32 -7.80
C PHE A 89 1.16 5.60 -7.71
N GLY A 90 1.50 6.64 -8.48
CA GLY A 90 0.74 7.90 -8.49
C GLY A 90 0.68 8.56 -7.11
N ILE A 91 -0.53 8.75 -6.55
CA ILE A 91 -0.67 9.23 -5.15
C ILE A 91 0.00 8.29 -4.15
N GLY A 92 0.10 6.99 -4.46
CA GLY A 92 0.86 6.03 -3.67
C GLY A 92 2.35 6.39 -3.60
N GLY A 93 2.92 7.02 -4.62
CA GLY A 93 4.30 7.52 -4.63
C GLY A 93 4.55 8.60 -3.56
N ARG A 94 3.64 9.57 -3.44
CA ARG A 94 3.66 10.54 -2.32
C ARG A 94 3.65 9.84 -0.96
N LEU A 95 2.87 8.77 -0.82
CA LEU A 95 2.78 8.00 0.44
C LEU A 95 4.02 7.16 0.71
N VAL A 96 4.69 6.67 -0.33
CA VAL A 96 6.02 6.06 -0.21
C VAL A 96 7.01 7.09 0.33
N TYR A 97 7.05 8.29 -0.23
CA TYR A 97 7.94 9.34 0.25
C TYR A 97 7.67 9.68 1.72
N LEU A 98 6.41 9.97 2.05
CA LEU A 98 6.01 10.25 3.43
C LEU A 98 6.38 9.10 4.38
N GLY A 99 6.02 7.87 4.02
CA GLY A 99 6.28 6.68 4.83
C GLY A 99 7.77 6.45 5.05
N ALA A 100 8.61 6.73 4.05
CA ALA A 100 10.05 6.61 4.18
C ALA A 100 10.65 7.61 5.18
N CYS A 101 9.99 8.75 5.37
CA CYS A 101 10.43 9.79 6.31
C CYS A 101 9.97 9.54 7.75
N ILE A 102 8.82 8.89 7.96
CA ILE A 102 8.18 8.86 9.30
C ILE A 102 7.96 7.47 9.87
N LEU A 103 8.01 6.41 9.05
CA LEU A 103 7.87 5.04 9.53
C LEU A 103 9.23 4.47 9.89
N ASP A 104 9.31 3.86 11.06
CA ASP A 104 10.51 3.15 11.48
C ASP A 104 10.66 1.80 10.78
N ASN A 105 11.91 1.33 10.70
CA ASN A 105 12.24 0.02 10.16
C ASN A 105 11.67 -0.16 8.74
N VAL A 106 12.00 0.73 7.82
CA VAL A 106 11.71 0.56 6.38
C VAL A 106 12.99 0.09 5.70
N ASP A 107 12.98 -1.11 5.12
CA ASP A 107 14.18 -1.67 4.47
C ASP A 107 14.35 -1.20 3.02
N ALA A 108 13.26 -0.78 2.36
CA ALA A 108 13.26 -0.22 1.02
C ALA A 108 11.98 0.60 0.77
N ALA A 109 12.10 1.66 -0.02
CA ALA A 109 10.99 2.52 -0.44
C ALA A 109 11.12 2.79 -1.95
N VAL A 110 10.07 2.50 -2.73
CA VAL A 110 10.08 2.66 -4.20
C VAL A 110 8.90 3.52 -4.63
N ASP A 111 9.19 4.77 -4.97
CA ASP A 111 8.23 5.66 -5.60
C ASP A 111 8.25 5.40 -7.11
N CYS A 112 7.23 4.70 -7.58
CA CYS A 112 6.91 4.69 -8.99
C CYS A 112 5.93 5.85 -9.19
N GLY A 113 6.35 6.95 -9.83
CA GLY A 113 5.53 8.15 -9.98
C GLY A 113 4.14 7.92 -10.60
N ALA A 114 3.43 8.99 -10.95
CA ALA A 114 2.22 8.84 -11.76
C ALA A 114 2.58 8.05 -13.04
N ALA A 115 1.89 6.93 -13.29
CA ALA A 115 1.94 6.33 -14.61
C ALA A 115 1.59 7.43 -15.61
N ALA A 116 2.51 7.73 -16.52
CA ALA A 116 2.21 8.54 -17.69
C ALA A 116 1.12 7.87 -18.54
#